data_AF-A0A7H8YY43-F1
#
_entry.id   AF-A0A7H8YY43-F1
#
_cell.length_a   1.000
_cell.length_b   1.000
_cell.length_c   1.000
_cell.angle_alpha   90.00
_cell.angle_beta   90.00
_cell.angle_gamma   90.00
#
_symmetry.space_group_name_H-M   'P 1'
#
loop_
_entity.id
_entity.type
_entity.pdbx_description
1 polymer ?
#
loop_
_entity_poly.entity_id
_entity_poly.type
_entity_poly.pdbx_seq_one_letter_code
_entity_poly.pdbx_strand_id
1 'polypeptide(L)'
;MQGFQYARGYDVNPWTGKRNDFFEGTWYSNKVLGQMSNTSDAFHSFPENIKAFQMDGVVTPLKGNDGIIRPILKIPGSYRGREGYFEFIRERDGMINHRLFRQIKN
;
A
#
# COMPACT_ATOMS: atom_id res chain seq x y z
N MET A 1 24.63 -7.67 -14.62
CA MET A 1 23.49 -6.76 -14.83
C MET A 1 22.21 -7.51 -14.48
N GLN A 2 21.74 -7.40 -13.24
CA GLN A 2 20.58 -8.17 -12.73
C GLN A 2 19.72 -7.21 -11.90
N GLY A 3 19.13 -6.22 -12.58
CA GLY A 3 18.65 -5.01 -11.90
C GLY A 3 17.25 -4.51 -12.26
N PHE A 4 16.54 -5.12 -13.22
CA PHE A 4 15.32 -4.48 -13.74
C PHE A 4 14.11 -5.41 -13.97
N GLN A 5 14.17 -6.70 -13.60
CA GLN A 5 13.02 -7.60 -13.81
C GLN A 5 11.95 -7.53 -12.71
N TYR A 6 12.23 -6.97 -11.53
CA TYR A 6 11.24 -6.92 -10.45
C TYR A 6 10.25 -5.76 -10.52
N ALA A 7 10.49 -4.73 -11.36
CA ALA A 7 9.59 -3.59 -11.47
C ALA A 7 8.43 -3.78 -12.48
N ARG A 8 8.47 -4.81 -13.33
CA ARG A 8 7.40 -5.12 -14.29
C ARG A 8 6.46 -6.26 -13.87
N GLY A 9 6.75 -6.95 -12.76
CA GLY A 9 6.07 -8.19 -12.38
C GLY A 9 4.94 -8.07 -11.35
N TYR A 10 4.80 -6.93 -10.65
CA TYR A 10 3.81 -6.80 -9.58
C TYR A 10 2.44 -6.30 -10.08
N ASP A 11 2.41 -5.61 -11.22
CA ASP A 11 1.29 -4.72 -11.55
C ASP A 11 0.41 -5.23 -12.67
N VAL A 12 0.81 -6.25 -13.43
CA VAL A 12 0.02 -6.82 -14.52
C VAL A 12 0.29 -8.31 -14.64
N ASN A 13 -0.77 -9.11 -14.63
CA ASN A 13 -0.71 -10.50 -15.00
C ASN A 13 -0.39 -10.59 -16.50
N PRO A 14 0.72 -11.23 -16.91
CA PRO A 14 1.16 -11.25 -18.30
C PRO A 14 0.24 -12.04 -19.25
N TRP A 15 -0.66 -12.88 -18.70
CA TRP A 15 -1.59 -13.71 -19.47
C TRP A 15 -2.97 -13.07 -19.62
N THR A 16 -3.41 -12.30 -18.61
CA THR A 16 -4.75 -11.68 -18.61
C THR A 16 -4.72 -10.18 -18.87
N GLY A 17 -3.55 -9.53 -18.78
CA GLY A 17 -3.39 -8.08 -18.89
C GLY A 17 -4.01 -7.29 -17.75
N LYS A 18 -4.60 -7.95 -16.74
CA LYS A 18 -5.23 -7.30 -15.58
C LYS A 18 -4.18 -7.01 -14.51
N ARG A 19 -4.33 -5.90 -13.78
CA ARG A 19 -3.49 -5.69 -12.59
C ARG A 19 -3.82 -6.74 -11.53
N ASN A 20 -2.80 -7.24 -10.86
CA ASN A 20 -2.98 -8.15 -9.74
C ASN A 20 -3.65 -7.39 -8.58
N ASP A 21 -4.59 -8.03 -7.89
CA ASP A 21 -5.20 -7.48 -6.70
C ASP A 21 -4.14 -7.43 -5.59
N PHE A 22 -3.75 -6.21 -5.20
CA PHE A 22 -2.72 -5.98 -4.18
C PHE A 22 -3.15 -6.55 -2.82
N PHE A 23 -4.46 -6.56 -2.56
CA PHE A 23 -5.06 -6.97 -1.30
C PHE A 23 -5.49 -8.44 -1.27
N GLU A 24 -5.37 -9.16 -2.39
CA GLU A 24 -5.65 -10.60 -2.44
C GLU A 24 -4.77 -11.36 -1.43
N GLY A 25 -5.42 -12.18 -0.59
CA GLY A 25 -4.75 -12.97 0.45
C GLY A 25 -4.09 -12.14 1.57
N THR A 26 -4.38 -10.84 1.68
CA THR A 26 -3.75 -9.99 2.71
C THR A 26 -4.50 -9.96 4.03
N TRP A 27 -3.76 -9.74 5.12
CA TRP A 27 -4.30 -9.48 6.46
C TRP A 27 -3.49 -8.38 7.15
N TYR A 28 -4.05 -7.72 8.16
CA TYR A 28 -3.34 -6.69 8.91
C TYR A 28 -2.52 -7.28 10.06
N SER A 29 -1.34 -6.71 10.31
CA SER A 29 -0.61 -6.99 11.55
C SER A 29 -1.37 -6.45 12.77
N ASN A 30 -1.13 -7.01 13.95
CA ASN A 30 -1.71 -6.50 15.21
C ASN A 30 -1.39 -5.01 15.45
N LYS A 31 -0.21 -4.57 15.02
CA LYS A 31 0.17 -3.14 15.03
C LYS A 31 -0.80 -2.32 14.19
N VAL A 32 -1.05 -2.71 12.94
CA VAL A 32 -1.94 -1.95 12.05
C VAL A 32 -3.38 -1.99 12.55
N LEU A 33 -3.87 -3.12 13.06
CA LEU A 33 -5.19 -3.21 13.69
C LEU A 33 -5.33 -2.23 14.86
N GLY A 34 -4.32 -2.14 15.73
CA GLY A 34 -4.27 -1.15 16.81
C GLY A 34 -4.33 0.29 16.30
N GLN A 35 -3.53 0.63 15.28
CA GLN A 35 -3.53 1.95 14.67
C GLN A 35 -4.87 2.31 14.00
N MET A 36 -5.52 1.34 13.33
CA MET A 36 -6.84 1.52 12.71
C MET A 36 -7.94 1.79 13.74
N SER A 37 -7.87 1.14 14.90
CA SER A 37 -8.84 1.32 15.99
C SER A 37 -8.69 2.65 16.73
N ASN A 38 -7.54 3.33 16.59
CA ASN A 38 -7.27 4.61 17.21
C ASN A 38 -7.83 5.77 16.38
N THR A 39 -9.06 6.20 16.67
CA THR A 39 -9.73 7.30 15.95
C THR A 39 -9.04 8.67 16.10
N SER A 40 -8.20 8.84 17.13
CA SER A 40 -7.38 10.04 17.29
C SER A 40 -6.22 10.07 16.29
N ASP A 41 -5.77 8.90 15.82
CA ASP A 41 -4.83 8.76 14.70
C ASP A 41 -5.59 8.67 13.38
N ALA A 42 -6.09 9.82 12.95
CA ALA A 42 -6.88 9.98 11.74
C ALA A 42 -6.27 9.31 10.50
N PHE A 43 -4.94 9.40 10.36
CA PHE A 43 -4.23 8.99 9.16
C PHE A 43 -3.93 7.49 9.11
N HIS A 44 -4.10 6.76 10.22
CA HIS A 44 -4.15 5.31 10.20
C HIS A 44 -5.58 4.74 10.29
N SER A 45 -6.53 5.51 10.83
CA SER A 45 -7.95 5.11 10.99
C SER A 45 -8.85 5.48 9.81
N PHE A 46 -8.29 5.76 8.62
CA PHE A 46 -9.11 6.02 7.43
C PHE A 46 -9.93 4.78 7.02
N PRO A 47 -11.09 4.95 6.36
CA PRO A 47 -12.01 3.86 6.04
C PRO A 47 -11.43 2.71 5.18
N GLU A 48 -11.92 1.49 5.38
CA GLU A 48 -11.53 0.31 4.57
C GLU A 48 -11.91 0.41 3.09
N ASN A 49 -12.96 1.16 2.75
CA ASN A 49 -13.45 1.27 1.37
C ASN A 49 -12.41 1.91 0.42
N ILE A 50 -11.36 2.55 0.96
CA ILE A 50 -10.19 3.02 0.20
C ILE A 50 -9.55 1.88 -0.62
N LYS A 51 -9.62 0.62 -0.15
CA LYS A 51 -9.07 -0.54 -0.87
C LYS A 51 -9.72 -0.79 -2.23
N ALA A 52 -10.97 -0.38 -2.42
CA ALA A 52 -11.67 -0.52 -3.70
C ALA A 52 -10.99 0.29 -4.82
N PHE A 53 -10.26 1.35 -4.47
CA PHE A 53 -9.54 2.23 -5.39
C PHE A 53 -8.10 1.76 -5.67
N GLN A 54 -7.73 0.52 -5.31
CA GLN A 54 -6.38 0.01 -5.53
C GLN A 54 -5.90 0.12 -6.99
N MET A 55 -6.82 0.03 -7.93
CA MET A 55 -6.53 0.08 -9.37
C MET A 55 -6.06 1.47 -9.82
N ASP A 56 -6.44 2.52 -9.10
CA ASP A 56 -5.99 3.91 -9.31
C ASP A 56 -4.61 4.16 -8.70
N GLY A 57 -4.13 3.23 -7.87
CA GLY A 57 -2.84 3.33 -7.21
C GLY A 57 -1.67 2.86 -8.06
N VAL A 58 -0.46 3.07 -7.56
CA VAL A 58 0.78 2.55 -8.15
C VAL A 58 1.50 1.69 -7.11
N VAL A 59 1.95 0.50 -7.53
CA VAL A 59 2.80 -0.35 -6.69
C VAL A 59 4.26 -0.10 -7.08
N THR A 60 5.10 0.19 -6.08
CA THR A 60 6.54 0.40 -6.30
C THR A 60 7.35 -0.39 -5.28
N PRO A 61 8.60 -0.78 -5.60
CA PRO A 61 9.50 -1.35 -4.60
C PRO A 61 9.95 -0.28 -3.60
N LEU A 62 9.90 -0.60 -2.32
CA LEU A 62 10.42 0.22 -1.22
C LEU A 62 11.45 -0.58 -0.43
N LYS A 63 12.68 -0.06 -0.32
CA LYS A 63 13.71 -0.63 0.55
C LYS A 63 13.47 -0.15 1.98
N GLY A 64 13.18 -1.08 2.89
CA GLY A 64 13.06 -0.79 4.31
C GLY A 64 14.41 -0.48 4.96
N ASN A 65 14.38 0.06 6.18
CA ASN A 65 15.60 0.31 6.98
C ASN A 65 16.36 -0.97 7.33
N ASP A 66 15.68 -2.12 7.28
CA ASP A 66 16.24 -3.47 7.41
C ASP A 66 16.91 -3.97 6.12
N GLY A 67 16.91 -3.17 5.06
CA GLY A 67 17.46 -3.52 3.75
C GLY A 67 16.57 -4.42 2.90
N ILE A 68 15.42 -4.88 3.41
CA ILE A 68 14.48 -5.75 2.70
C ILE A 68 13.60 -4.90 1.79
N ILE A 69 13.46 -5.31 0.53
CA ILE A 69 12.59 -4.67 -0.47
C ILE A 69 11.18 -5.24 -0.35
N ARG A 70 10.19 -4.36 -0.21
CA ARG A 70 8.77 -4.71 -0.12
C ARG A 70 7.96 -3.91 -1.15
N PRO A 71 6.85 -4.44 -1.67
CA PRO A 71 5.92 -3.65 -2.46
C PRO A 71 5.18 -2.65 -1.56
N ILE A 72 5.13 -1.39 -1.99
CA ILE A 72 4.24 -0.34 -1.45
C ILE A 72 3.22 0.04 -2.50
N LEU A 73 1.93 -0.05 -2.15
CA LEU A 73 0.82 0.53 -2.92
C LEU A 73 0.61 1.97 -2.46
N LYS A 74 0.49 2.89 -3.41
CA LYS A 74 0.13 4.29 -3.18
C LYS A 74 -1.10 4.64 -4.00
N ILE A 75 -2.25 4.82 -3.33
CA ILE A 75 -3.50 5.25 -3.97
C ILE A 75 -3.58 6.77 -3.81
N PRO A 76 -3.58 7.57 -4.89
CA PRO A 76 -3.75 9.02 -4.79
C PRO A 76 -5.15 9.36 -4.27
N GLY A 77 -5.26 10.44 -3.50
CA GLY A 77 -6.56 10.97 -3.10
C GLY A 77 -6.47 12.05 -2.03
N SER A 78 -7.64 12.51 -1.59
CA SER A 78 -7.76 13.51 -0.55
C SER A 78 -8.43 12.94 0.69
N TYR A 79 -7.97 13.37 1.86
CA TYR A 79 -8.53 12.94 3.14
C TYR A 79 -8.46 14.06 4.16
N ARG A 80 -9.62 14.38 4.75
CA ARG A 80 -9.77 15.48 5.73
C ARG A 80 -9.20 16.81 5.24
N GLY A 81 -9.49 17.16 3.98
CA GLY A 81 -9.08 18.44 3.36
C GLY A 81 -7.60 18.52 2.98
N ARG A 82 -6.90 17.39 2.90
CA ARG A 82 -5.48 17.30 2.54
C ARG A 82 -5.32 16.38 1.34
N GLU A 83 -4.51 16.80 0.37
CA GLU A 83 -4.10 15.95 -0.75
C GLU A 83 -2.95 15.02 -0.32
N GLY A 84 -2.93 13.79 -0.84
CA GLY A 84 -1.94 12.81 -0.44
C GLY A 84 -2.08 11.45 -1.10
N TYR A 85 -1.52 10.45 -0.42
CA TYR A 85 -1.56 9.05 -0.81
C TYR A 85 -2.02 8.18 0.34
N PHE A 86 -2.90 7.23 0.08
CA PHE A 86 -3.13 6.09 0.97
C PHE A 86 -2.07 5.04 0.67
N GLU A 87 -1.17 4.83 1.64
CA GLU A 87 -0.04 3.92 1.53
C GLU A 87 -0.33 2.59 2.22
N PHE A 88 0.05 1.49 1.58
CA PHE A 88 0.04 0.16 2.16
C PHE A 88 1.35 -0.56 1.83
N ILE A 89 2.03 -1.13 2.83
CA ILE A 89 3.21 -1.99 2.61
C ILE A 89 2.83 -3.42 2.95
N ARG A 90 3.06 -4.31 1.99
CA ARG A 90 2.78 -5.75 2.13
C ARG A 90 4.10 -6.51 2.30
N GLU A 91 4.15 -7.37 3.29
CA GLU A 91 5.23 -8.34 3.53
C GLU A 91 5.14 -9.50 2.54
N ARG A 92 6.17 -10.36 2.52
CA ARG A 92 6.24 -11.50 1.59
C ARG A 92 5.09 -12.51 1.78
N ASP A 93 4.65 -12.69 3.02
CA ASP A 93 3.59 -13.62 3.39
C ASP A 93 2.17 -13.08 3.10
N GLY A 94 2.03 -11.78 2.84
CA GLY A 94 0.73 -11.13 2.65
C GLY A 94 0.32 -10.23 3.80
N MET A 95 1.08 -10.21 4.91
CA MET A 95 0.80 -9.31 6.03
C MET A 95 0.98 -7.84 5.62
N ILE A 96 -0.01 -7.00 5.89
CA ILE A 96 0.08 -5.55 5.78
C ILE A 96 0.57 -5.00 7.11
N ASN A 97 1.79 -4.46 7.11
CA ASN A 97 2.44 -3.93 8.31
C ASN A 97 2.54 -2.39 8.34
N HIS A 98 2.09 -1.76 7.25
CA HIS A 98 1.98 -0.30 7.12
C HIS A 98 0.67 0.05 6.44
N ARG A 99 -0.02 1.04 7.01
CA ARG A 99 -1.23 1.66 6.50
C ARG A 99 -1.18 3.11 6.92
N LEU A 100 -1.09 4.06 5.99
CA LEU A 100 -1.00 5.48 6.35
C LEU A 100 -1.53 6.38 5.23
N PHE A 101 -2.32 7.39 5.58
CA PHE A 101 -2.54 8.53 4.69
C PHE A 101 -1.35 9.49 4.81
N ARG A 102 -0.50 9.52 3.77
CA ARG A 102 0.63 10.46 3.67
C ARG A 102 0.18 11.70 2.93
N GLN A 103 0.03 12.81 3.66
CA GLN A 103 -0.20 14.11 3.05
C GLN A 103 1.01 14.56 2.20
N ILE A 104 0.73 15.13 1.03
CA ILE A 104 1.69 15.93 0.27
C ILE A 104 1.74 17.31 0.94
N LYS A 105 2.92 17.68 1.45
CA LYS A 105 3.16 19.04 1.92
C LYS A 105 3.60 19.88 0.74
N ASN A 106 2.86 20.95 0.47
CA ASN A 106 3.27 22.01 -0.43
C ASN A 106 4.31 22.91 0.25
#